data_AF-A0A1V5NQV4-F1
#
_entry.id   AF-A0A1V5NQV4-F1
#
_cell.length_a   1.000
_cell.length_b   1.000
_cell.length_c   1.000
_cell.angle_alpha   90.00
_cell.angle_beta   90.00
_cell.angle_gamma   90.00
#
_symmetry.space_group_name_H-M   'P 1'
#
loop_
_entity.id
_entity.type
_entity.pdbx_description
1 polymer ?
#
loop_
_entity_poly.entity_id
_entity_poly.type
_entity_poly.pdbx_seq_one_letter_code
_entity_poly.pdbx_strand_id
1 'polypeptide(L)'
;MKRPEFDDFRELFLECLSLDYKIDPLLCSKKQWLDLGDEKCRRDILEKLNKKLQKKYGVEFAVNRRLLGVNGPVESAIIQVFHELSTINIMSRINAKILARRTNQIN
;
A
#
# COMPACT_ATOMS: atom_id res chain seq x y z
N MET A 1 -3.33 15.69 7.00
CA MET A 1 -3.05 14.92 5.77
C MET A 1 -4.32 14.18 5.37
N LYS A 2 -4.71 14.26 4.09
CA LYS A 2 -5.83 13.48 3.55
C LYS A 2 -5.31 12.10 3.15
N ARG A 3 -6.03 11.06 3.56
CA ARG A 3 -5.74 9.67 3.20
C ARG A 3 -6.12 9.44 1.73
N PRO A 4 -5.38 8.59 0.96
CA PRO A 4 -5.83 8.23 -0.38
C PRO A 4 -7.18 7.50 -0.30
N GLU A 5 -8.09 7.87 -1.20
CA GLU A 5 -9.26 7.05 -1.50
C GLU A 5 -8.83 5.77 -2.24
N PHE A 6 -9.70 4.77 -2.30
CA PHE A 6 -9.34 3.49 -2.88
C PHE A 6 -8.97 3.61 -4.37
N ASP A 7 -9.73 4.38 -5.14
CA ASP A 7 -9.50 4.54 -6.58
C ASP A 7 -8.16 5.24 -6.86
N ASP A 8 -7.88 6.33 -6.16
CA ASP A 8 -6.58 7.03 -6.16
C ASP A 8 -5.41 6.09 -5.84
N PHE A 9 -5.57 5.26 -4.81
CA PHE A 9 -4.57 4.29 -4.38
C PHE A 9 -4.34 3.21 -5.46
N ARG A 10 -5.44 2.70 -6.02
CA ARG A 10 -5.45 1.68 -7.06
C ARG A 10 -4.73 2.17 -8.31
N GLU A 11 -5.02 3.38 -8.77
CA GLU A 11 -4.32 3.99 -9.91
C GLU A 11 -2.83 4.13 -9.64
N LEU A 12 -2.44 4.63 -8.46
CA LEU A 12 -1.04 4.77 -8.06
C LEU A 12 -0.29 3.42 -8.07
N PHE A 13 -0.97 2.35 -7.65
CA PHE A 13 -0.42 0.99 -7.69
C PHE A 13 -0.22 0.54 -9.13
N LEU A 14 -1.24 0.66 -9.97
CA LEU A 14 -1.18 0.24 -11.38
C LEU A 14 -0.13 1.03 -12.18
N GLU A 15 0.09 2.30 -11.87
CA GLU A 15 1.19 3.09 -12.43
C GLU A 15 2.57 2.52 -12.09
N CYS A 16 2.76 1.99 -10.87
CA CYS A 16 4.03 1.36 -10.49
C CYS A 16 4.29 0.08 -11.30
N LEU A 17 3.23 -0.57 -11.79
CA LEU A 17 3.34 -1.75 -12.64
C LEU A 17 3.60 -1.39 -14.11
N SER A 18 2.98 -0.32 -14.61
CA SER A 18 3.09 0.06 -16.03
C SER A 18 4.47 0.62 -16.39
N LEU A 19 5.06 1.45 -15.51
CA LEU A 19 6.31 2.15 -15.77
C LEU A 19 7.52 1.20 -15.89
N ASP A 20 7.56 0.14 -15.10
CA ASP A 20 8.74 -0.73 -15.01
C ASP A 20 8.62 -2.03 -15.81
N TYR A 21 7.39 -2.52 -16.04
CA TYR A 21 7.17 -3.82 -16.66
C TYR A 21 6.50 -3.75 -18.04
N LYS A 22 6.19 -2.52 -18.53
CA LYS A 22 5.45 -2.30 -19.78
C LYS A 22 4.15 -3.11 -19.86
N ILE A 23 3.52 -3.37 -18.72
CA ILE A 23 2.28 -4.13 -18.64
C ILE A 23 1.13 -3.15 -18.76
N ASP A 24 0.19 -3.43 -19.66
CA ASP A 24 -1.06 -2.69 -19.77
C ASP A 24 -1.83 -2.75 -18.42
N PRO A 25 -2.13 -1.60 -17.79
CA PRO A 25 -2.86 -1.53 -16.52
C PRO A 25 -4.18 -2.31 -16.50
N LEU A 26 -4.93 -2.31 -17.60
CA LEU A 26 -6.22 -3.00 -17.74
C LEU A 26 -6.06 -4.52 -17.77
N LEU A 27 -4.97 -5.00 -18.37
CA LEU A 27 -4.63 -6.42 -18.37
C LEU A 27 -3.96 -6.84 -17.04
N CYS A 28 -3.26 -5.93 -16.38
CA CYS A 28 -2.48 -6.22 -15.18
C CYS A 28 -3.37 -6.57 -13.98
N SER A 29 -4.50 -5.87 -13.79
CA SER A 29 -5.41 -6.10 -12.66
C SER A 29 -5.90 -7.56 -12.56
N LYS A 30 -6.03 -8.25 -13.70
CA LYS A 30 -6.49 -9.64 -13.81
C LYS A 30 -5.36 -10.68 -13.78
N LYS A 31 -4.10 -10.28 -13.97
CA LYS A 31 -2.95 -11.20 -13.90
C LYS A 31 -2.77 -11.70 -12.48
N GLN A 32 -2.23 -12.90 -12.30
CA GLN A 32 -1.86 -13.36 -10.97
C GLN A 32 -0.71 -12.50 -10.44
N TRP A 33 -0.82 -12.11 -9.18
CA TRP A 33 0.22 -11.36 -8.48
C TRP A 33 1.56 -12.12 -8.50
N LEU A 34 1.51 -13.43 -8.31
CA LEU A 34 2.69 -14.30 -8.32
C LEU A 34 3.34 -14.44 -9.70
N ASP A 35 2.61 -14.14 -10.78
CA ASP A 35 3.12 -14.22 -12.15
C ASP A 35 3.86 -12.93 -12.59
N LEU A 36 3.81 -11.86 -11.80
CA LEU A 36 4.53 -10.61 -12.09
C LEU A 36 6.05 -10.73 -11.94
N GLY A 37 6.52 -11.81 -11.31
CA GLY A 37 7.94 -12.11 -11.16
C GLY A 37 8.27 -12.74 -9.82
N ASP A 38 9.56 -12.79 -9.53
CA ASP A 38 10.07 -13.29 -8.25
C ASP A 38 9.62 -12.41 -7.07
N GLU A 39 9.89 -12.87 -5.85
CA GLU A 39 9.53 -12.11 -4.64
C GLU A 39 10.20 -10.73 -4.62
N LYS A 40 11.42 -10.63 -5.17
CA LYS A 40 12.18 -9.38 -5.25
C LYS A 40 11.48 -8.35 -6.13
N CYS A 41 11.02 -8.75 -7.31
CA CYS A 41 10.22 -7.93 -8.22
C CYS A 41 8.97 -7.36 -7.51
N ARG A 42 8.21 -8.22 -6.84
CA ARG A 42 7.01 -7.82 -6.07
C ARG A 42 7.34 -6.89 -4.91
N ARG A 43 8.46 -7.11 -4.23
CA ARG A 43 8.95 -6.22 -3.17
C ARG A 43 9.28 -4.83 -3.73
N ASP A 44 10.01 -4.77 -4.83
CA ASP A 44 10.39 -3.50 -5.46
C ASP A 44 9.15 -2.69 -5.87
N ILE A 45 8.09 -3.35 -6.37
CA ILE A 45 6.80 -2.72 -6.68
C ILE A 45 6.19 -2.08 -5.42
N LEU A 46 6.09 -2.83 -4.33
CA LEU A 46 5.50 -2.35 -3.08
C LEU A 46 6.32 -1.23 -2.42
N GLU A 47 7.65 -1.30 -2.51
CA GLU A 47 8.54 -0.24 -2.01
C GLU A 47 8.44 1.04 -2.83
N LYS A 48 8.30 0.94 -4.16
CA LYS A 48 8.05 2.10 -5.04
C LYS A 48 6.70 2.74 -4.72
N LEU A 49 5.67 1.92 -4.52
CA LEU A 49 4.37 2.40 -4.09
C LEU A 49 4.46 3.17 -2.76
N ASN A 50 5.18 2.65 -1.77
CA ASN A 50 5.44 3.34 -0.51
C ASN A 50 6.10 4.71 -0.72
N LYS A 51 7.13 4.80 -1.58
CA LYS A 51 7.78 6.09 -1.90
C LYS A 51 6.79 7.10 -2.49
N LYS A 52 5.91 6.66 -3.37
CA LYS A 52 4.85 7.52 -3.94
C LYS A 52 3.82 7.94 -2.90
N LEU A 53 3.35 7.01 -2.06
CA LEU A 53 2.39 7.28 -0.98
C LEU A 53 2.96 8.26 0.05
N GLN A 54 4.21 8.07 0.45
CA GLN A 54 4.87 8.97 1.39
C GLN A 54 5.02 10.37 0.80
N LYS A 55 5.39 10.49 -0.47
CA LYS A 55 5.52 11.78 -1.16
C LYS A 55 4.17 12.50 -1.34
N LYS A 56 3.10 11.79 -1.71
CA LYS A 56 1.80 12.39 -2.07
C LYS A 56 0.87 12.58 -0.87
N TYR A 57 0.89 11.65 0.08
CA TYR A 57 -0.08 11.57 1.17
C TYR A 57 0.57 11.56 2.57
N GLY A 58 1.89 11.37 2.67
CA GLY A 58 2.60 11.27 3.95
C GLY A 58 2.27 10.01 4.75
N VAL A 59 1.91 8.93 4.04
CA VAL A 59 1.59 7.63 4.64
C VAL A 59 2.40 6.53 3.97
N GLU A 60 2.64 5.45 4.73
CA GLU A 60 3.35 4.26 4.27
C GLU A 60 2.78 3.01 4.95
N PHE A 61 3.12 1.84 4.42
CA PHE A 61 2.79 0.53 4.99
C PHE A 61 4.02 -0.38 5.06
N ALA A 62 3.98 -1.39 5.91
CA ALA A 62 5.07 -2.36 6.02
C ALA A 62 4.95 -3.42 4.92
N VAL A 63 5.99 -3.56 4.09
CA VAL A 63 6.09 -4.66 3.11
C VAL A 63 6.37 -5.97 3.87
N ASN A 64 5.43 -6.90 3.82
CA ASN A 64 5.51 -8.16 4.58
C ASN A 64 5.27 -9.39 3.69
N ARG A 65 5.59 -10.59 4.20
CA ARG A 65 5.45 -11.86 3.45
C ARG A 65 4.02 -12.13 2.97
N ARG A 66 3.00 -11.67 3.69
CA ARG A 66 1.59 -11.84 3.30
C ARG A 66 1.27 -11.05 2.04
N LEU A 67 1.74 -9.80 1.95
CA LEU A 67 1.59 -8.95 0.76
C LEU A 67 2.41 -9.45 -0.43
N LEU A 68 3.57 -10.05 -0.17
CA LEU A 68 4.40 -10.61 -1.24
C LEU A 68 3.81 -11.92 -1.77
N GLY A 69 3.20 -12.73 -0.91
CA GLY A 69 2.65 -14.05 -1.24
C GLY A 69 1.16 -14.08 -1.54
N VAL A 70 0.53 -12.96 -1.93
CA VAL A 70 -0.90 -12.95 -2.26
C VAL A 70 -1.17 -13.94 -3.39
N ASN A 71 -1.96 -14.97 -3.08
CA ASN A 71 -2.40 -15.95 -4.08
C ASN A 71 -3.71 -15.47 -4.69
N GLY A 72 -3.61 -14.77 -5.82
CA GLY A 72 -4.75 -14.20 -6.52
C GLY A 72 -4.34 -13.14 -7.53
N PRO A 73 -5.32 -12.51 -8.18
CA PRO A 73 -5.06 -11.45 -9.13
C PRO A 73 -4.39 -10.24 -8.47
N VAL A 74 -3.72 -9.41 -9.25
CA VAL A 74 -3.12 -8.14 -8.80
C VAL A 74 -4.14 -7.29 -8.03
N GLU A 75 -5.40 -7.27 -8.46
CA GLU A 75 -6.47 -6.57 -7.75
C GLU A 75 -6.60 -7.02 -6.28
N SER A 76 -6.43 -8.31 -5.99
CA SER A 76 -6.43 -8.82 -4.61
C SER A 76 -5.24 -8.28 -3.80
N ALA A 77 -4.07 -8.16 -4.42
CA ALA A 77 -2.92 -7.53 -3.77
C ALA A 77 -3.17 -6.05 -3.50
N ILE A 78 -3.76 -5.31 -4.45
CA ILE A 78 -4.15 -3.90 -4.27
C ILE A 78 -5.08 -3.75 -3.07
N ILE A 79 -6.16 -4.53 -3.01
CA ILE A 79 -7.11 -4.52 -1.90
C ILE A 79 -6.41 -4.79 -0.57
N GLN A 80 -5.55 -5.81 -0.52
CA GLN A 80 -4.88 -6.19 0.72
C GLN A 80 -3.88 -5.14 1.21
N VAL A 81 -3.12 -4.52 0.30
CA VAL A 81 -2.21 -3.42 0.65
C VAL A 81 -3.00 -2.20 1.11
N PHE A 82 -4.12 -1.88 0.47
CA PHE A 82 -4.98 -0.78 0.91
C PHE A 82 -5.51 -1.04 2.33
N HIS A 83 -5.92 -2.27 2.64
CA HIS A 83 -6.33 -2.64 4.00
C HIS A 83 -5.19 -2.53 5.02
N GLU A 84 -3.97 -2.93 4.67
CA GLU A 84 -2.80 -2.78 5.53
C GLU A 84 -2.54 -1.29 5.84
N LEU A 85 -2.53 -0.44 4.80
CA LEU A 85 -2.39 1.00 4.92
C LEU A 85 -3.50 1.62 5.78
N SER A 86 -4.74 1.15 5.60
CA SER A 86 -5.91 1.58 6.40
C SER A 86 -5.72 1.30 7.87
N THR A 87 -5.27 0.08 8.18
CA THR A 87 -5.19 -0.47 9.54
C THR A 87 -4.04 0.20 10.29
N ILE A 88 -2.88 0.34 9.65
CA ILE A 88 -1.72 1.08 10.22
C ILE A 88 -2.13 2.53 10.52
N ASN A 89 -2.82 3.20 9.61
CA ASN A 89 -3.25 4.58 9.81
C ASN A 89 -4.27 4.72 10.96
N ILE A 90 -5.20 3.76 11.11
CA ILE A 90 -6.12 3.72 12.25
C ILE A 90 -5.36 3.53 13.58
N MET A 91 -4.43 2.57 13.63
CA MET A 91 -3.63 2.31 14.83
C MET A 91 -2.77 3.52 15.23
N SER A 92 -2.11 4.17 14.27
CA SER A 92 -1.32 5.38 14.53
C SER A 92 -2.16 6.53 15.08
N ARG A 93 -3.40 6.72 14.58
CA ARG A 93 -4.32 7.73 15.11
C ARG A 93 -4.82 7.40 16.52
N ILE A 94 -5.07 6.12 16.82
CA ILE A 94 -5.44 5.69 18.18
C ILE A 94 -4.28 5.97 19.14
N ASN A 95 -3.06 5.58 18.78
CA ASN A 95 -1.87 5.83 19.60
C ASN A 95 -1.63 7.33 19.82
N ALA A 96 -1.75 8.15 18.78
CA ALA A 96 -1.64 9.60 18.89
C ALA A 96 -2.70 10.20 19.84
N LYS A 97 -3.96 9.71 19.80
CA LYS A 97 -5.00 10.14 20.75
C LYS A 97 -4.71 9.71 22.19
N ILE A 98 -4.19 8.51 22.41
CA ILE A 98 -3.80 8.03 23.74
C ILE A 98 -2.65 8.87 24.30
N LEU A 99 -1.63 9.16 23.49
CA LEU A 99 -0.51 10.02 23.88
C LEU A 99 -0.97 11.45 24.20
N ALA A 100 -1.80 12.06 23.35
CA ALA A 100 -2.33 13.40 23.61
C ALA A 100 -3.15 13.49 24.91
N ARG A 101 -3.92 12.44 25.24
CA ARG A 101 -4.63 12.35 26.53
C ARG A 101 -3.69 12.23 27.72
N ARG A 102 -2.58 11.51 27.57
CA ARG A 102 -1.56 11.38 28.64
C ARG A 102 -0.81 12.69 28.85
N THR A 103 -0.46 13.41 27.80
CA THR A 103 0.22 14.71 27.92
C THR A 103 -0.69 15.78 28.56
N ASN A 104 -1.99 15.77 28.25
CA ASN A 104 -2.97 16.69 28.87
C ASN A 104 -3.35 16.36 30.33
N GLN A 105 -2.94 15.21 30.87
CA GLN A 105 -3.14 14.86 32.29
C GLN A 105 -1.94 15.19 33.18
N ILE A 106 -0.81 15.61 32.58
CA ILE A 106 0.44 15.93 33.28
C ILE A 106 0.67 17.45 33.36
N ASN A 107 -0.19 18.25 32.72
CA ASN A 107 -0.30 19.71 32.90
C ASN A 107 -1.58 20.04 33.68
#